data_AF-A0A1Y2A5U0-F1
#
_entry.id   AF-A0A1Y2A5U0-F1
#
_cell.length_a   1.000
_cell.length_b   1.000
_cell.length_c   1.000
_cell.angle_alpha   90.00
_cell.angle_beta   90.00
_cell.angle_gamma   90.00
#
_symmetry.space_group_name_H-M   'P 1'
#
loop_
_entity.id
_entity.type
_entity.pdbx_description
1 polymer ?
#
loop_
_entity_poly.entity_id
_entity_poly.type
_entity_poly.pdbx_seq_one_letter_code
_entity_poly.pdbx_strand_id
1 'polypeptide(L)'
;MTKLTYIILCAATAVLARSEPPALAPFYGDGHPDYALIKEQYSIKLSKGSTLEAYFDRIGVNLSSMSSLFSYHNGLHRYRVYVNEDVIHKRIKYDPGIEWVSQDRGFDLTKDWENERVLPGAPNLPPSSPKTIQVL
;
A
#
# COMPACT_ATOMS: atom_id res chain seq x y z
N MET A 1 3.85 -63.91 -33.38
CA MET A 1 4.61 -62.78 -32.79
C MET A 1 4.57 -61.67 -33.82
N THR A 2 3.89 -60.52 -33.67
CA THR A 2 4.04 -59.49 -32.63
C THR A 2 2.87 -58.47 -32.66
N LYS A 3 2.38 -58.17 -31.45
CA LYS A 3 1.96 -56.87 -30.87
C LYS A 3 0.75 -56.09 -31.45
N LEU A 4 -0.37 -56.19 -30.71
CA LEU A 4 -1.46 -55.22 -30.63
C LEU A 4 -0.96 -53.86 -30.13
N THR A 5 -1.33 -52.79 -30.82
CA THR A 5 -1.09 -51.40 -30.43
C THR A 5 -2.29 -50.89 -29.64
N TYR A 6 -2.11 -50.57 -28.35
CA TYR A 6 -3.11 -49.88 -27.53
C TYR A 6 -2.97 -48.37 -27.72
N ILE A 7 -4.01 -47.72 -28.25
CA ILE A 7 -4.11 -46.25 -28.25
C ILE A 7 -4.89 -45.89 -26.99
N ILE A 8 -4.17 -45.40 -25.97
CA ILE A 8 -4.80 -44.83 -24.78
C ILE A 8 -5.22 -43.40 -25.11
N LEU A 9 -6.53 -43.18 -25.19
CA LEU A 9 -7.13 -41.86 -25.36
C LEU A 9 -7.23 -41.19 -23.99
N CYS A 10 -6.27 -40.34 -23.62
CA CYS A 10 -6.38 -39.50 -22.43
C CYS A 10 -7.31 -38.33 -22.71
N ALA A 11 -8.56 -38.40 -22.26
CA ALA A 11 -9.45 -37.24 -22.21
C ALA A 11 -9.01 -36.33 -21.04
N ALA A 12 -8.40 -35.19 -21.35
CA ALA A 12 -8.11 -34.16 -20.36
C ALA A 12 -9.39 -33.34 -20.11
N THR A 13 -10.08 -33.64 -19.01
CA THR A 13 -11.21 -32.83 -18.55
C THR A 13 -10.67 -31.50 -18.01
N ALA A 14 -10.76 -30.43 -18.80
CA ALA A 14 -10.47 -29.09 -18.32
C ALA A 14 -11.59 -28.64 -17.37
N VAL A 15 -11.37 -28.79 -16.06
CA VAL A 15 -12.21 -28.13 -15.06
C VAL A 15 -11.91 -26.64 -15.15
N LEU A 16 -12.83 -25.87 -15.74
CA LEU A 16 -12.84 -24.42 -15.60
C LEU A 16 -13.10 -24.11 -14.11
N ALA A 17 -12.01 -23.98 -13.34
CA ALA A 17 -12.07 -23.31 -12.07
C ALA A 17 -12.57 -21.88 -12.37
N ARG A 18 -13.81 -21.60 -11.98
CA ARG A 18 -14.34 -20.24 -11.99
C ARG A 18 -13.41 -19.44 -11.09
N SER A 19 -12.56 -18.61 -11.70
CA SER A 19 -11.75 -17.64 -10.97
C SER A 19 -12.73 -16.75 -10.23
N GLU A 20 -12.85 -16.95 -8.92
CA GLU A 20 -13.36 -15.87 -8.08
C GLU A 20 -12.49 -14.64 -8.36
N PRO A 21 -13.08 -13.44 -8.46
CA PRO A 21 -12.27 -12.23 -8.58
C PRO A 21 -11.26 -12.22 -7.41
N PRO A 22 -9.99 -11.90 -7.66
CA PRO A 22 -8.98 -11.90 -6.62
C PRO A 22 -9.49 -11.05 -5.45
N ALA A 23 -9.44 -11.62 -4.24
CA ALA A 23 -9.88 -10.92 -3.04
C ALA A 23 -9.12 -9.59 -2.95
N LEU A 24 -9.88 -8.50 -2.93
CA LEU A 24 -9.32 -7.15 -2.82
C LEU A 24 -8.56 -7.02 -1.50
N ALA A 25 -7.31 -6.57 -1.58
CA ALA A 25 -6.55 -6.26 -0.37
C ALA A 25 -7.26 -5.14 0.42
N PRO A 26 -7.36 -5.27 1.76
CA PRO A 26 -7.93 -4.24 2.60
C PRO A 26 -7.14 -2.93 2.47
N PHE A 27 -7.87 -1.82 2.55
CA PHE A 27 -7.33 -0.47 2.46
C PHE A 27 -7.63 0.30 3.75
N TYR A 28 -6.59 0.86 4.37
CA TYR A 28 -6.68 1.68 5.58
C TYR A 28 -6.32 3.12 5.23
N GLY A 29 -7.27 4.04 5.39
CA GLY A 29 -7.10 5.44 4.98
C GLY A 29 -8.09 6.36 5.66
N ASP A 30 -8.54 6.00 6.87
CA ASP A 30 -9.37 6.85 7.70
C ASP A 30 -8.50 7.81 8.52
N GLY A 31 -8.82 9.10 8.41
CA GLY A 31 -8.19 10.15 9.20
C GLY A 31 -8.65 10.03 10.65
N HIS A 32 -7.76 9.60 11.53
CA HIS A 32 -7.93 9.82 12.97
C HIS A 32 -7.96 11.33 13.25
N PRO A 33 -8.71 11.84 14.23
CA PRO A 33 -8.79 13.28 14.52
C PRO A 33 -7.41 13.95 14.72
N ASP A 34 -6.45 13.19 15.24
CA ASP A 34 -5.09 13.66 15.58
C ASP A 34 -4.07 13.50 14.43
N TYR A 35 -4.46 12.89 13.31
CA TYR A 35 -3.56 12.60 12.20
C TYR A 35 -4.14 13.06 10.87
N ALA A 36 -3.34 13.78 10.08
CA ALA A 36 -3.69 14.09 8.70
C ALA A 36 -3.18 12.98 7.78
N LEU A 37 -3.99 12.57 6.80
CA LEU A 37 -3.53 11.67 5.75
C LEU A 37 -2.57 12.41 4.82
N ILE A 38 -1.43 11.79 4.54
CA ILE A 38 -0.48 12.34 3.57
C ILE A 38 -0.99 11.96 2.18
N LYS A 39 -1.24 12.97 1.36
CA LYS A 39 -1.74 12.77 0.00
C LYS A 39 -0.74 11.96 -0.82
N GLU A 40 -1.25 10.97 -1.55
CA GLU A 40 -0.50 10.14 -2.51
C GLU A 40 0.65 9.33 -1.89
N GLN A 41 0.75 9.25 -0.56
CA GLN A 41 1.75 8.46 0.13
C GLN A 41 1.14 7.23 0.77
N TYR A 42 1.68 6.06 0.44
CA TYR A 42 1.12 4.78 0.87
C TYR A 42 2.18 3.82 1.38
N SER A 43 1.80 3.04 2.38
CA SER A 43 2.47 1.85 2.87
C SER A 43 1.77 0.60 2.35
N ILE A 44 2.50 -0.28 1.65
CA ILE A 44 1.97 -1.51 1.07
C ILE A 44 2.70 -2.70 1.69
N LYS A 45 1.93 -3.64 2.25
CA LYS A 45 2.44 -4.90 2.78
C LYS A 45 2.25 -6.01 1.76
N LEU A 46 3.34 -6.73 1.49
CA LEU A 46 3.31 -7.91 0.64
C LEU A 46 2.92 -9.14 1.47
N SER A 47 2.21 -10.07 0.85
CA SER A 47 1.84 -11.38 1.42
C SER A 47 3.08 -12.22 1.68
N LYS A 48 3.04 -13.07 2.71
CA LYS A 48 4.13 -13.98 3.06
C LYS A 48 4.53 -14.85 1.86
N GLY A 49 5.82 -14.82 1.50
CA GLY A 49 6.38 -15.60 0.39
C GLY A 49 6.34 -14.89 -0.96
N SER A 50 5.77 -13.68 -1.05
CA SER A 50 5.99 -12.81 -2.20
C SER A 50 7.40 -12.20 -2.14
N THR A 51 7.90 -11.73 -3.27
CA THR A 51 9.08 -10.84 -3.31
C THR A 51 8.70 -9.56 -4.00
N LEU A 52 9.44 -8.49 -3.72
CA LEU A 52 9.21 -7.19 -4.35
C LEU A 52 9.39 -7.28 -5.87
N GLU A 53 10.40 -8.01 -6.35
CA GLU A 53 10.66 -8.23 -7.77
C GLU A 53 9.50 -8.97 -8.45
N ALA A 54 9.07 -10.11 -7.89
CA ALA A 54 7.96 -10.88 -8.45
C ALA A 54 6.65 -10.07 -8.44
N TYR A 55 6.47 -9.19 -7.46
CA TYR A 55 5.34 -8.27 -7.42
C TYR A 55 5.41 -7.22 -8.53
N PHE A 56 6.55 -6.56 -8.72
CA PHE A 56 6.73 -5.57 -9.79
C PHE A 56 6.56 -6.17 -11.19
N ASP A 57 7.06 -7.38 -11.39
CA ASP A 57 6.87 -8.12 -12.64
C ASP A 57 5.38 -8.39 -12.92
N ARG A 58 4.59 -8.74 -11.89
CA ARG A 58 3.15 -8.99 -12.03
C ARG A 58 2.35 -7.73 -12.35
N ILE A 59 2.63 -6.61 -11.67
CA ILE A 59 1.91 -5.36 -11.93
C ILE A 59 2.41 -4.63 -13.19
N GLY A 60 3.51 -5.12 -13.79
CA GLY A 60 4.12 -4.58 -15.00
C GLY A 60 4.72 -3.18 -14.81
N VAL A 61 5.00 -2.80 -13.56
CA VAL A 61 5.51 -1.48 -13.22
C VAL A 61 6.51 -1.61 -12.07
N ASN A 62 7.68 -1.01 -12.25
CA ASN A 62 8.66 -0.91 -11.19
C ASN A 62 8.43 0.38 -10.41
N LEU A 63 7.79 0.28 -9.25
CA LEU A 63 7.48 1.46 -8.44
C LEU A 63 8.72 2.09 -7.78
N SER A 64 9.83 1.35 -7.68
CA SER A 64 11.07 1.89 -7.11
C SER A 64 11.77 2.89 -8.05
N SER A 65 11.56 2.78 -9.36
CA SER A 65 12.09 3.73 -10.34
C SER A 65 11.16 4.91 -10.59
N MET A 66 9.90 4.83 -10.19
CA MET A 66 8.89 5.87 -10.45
C MET A 66 8.77 6.93 -9.34
N SER A 67 9.19 6.62 -8.12
CA SER A 67 9.01 7.48 -6.94
C SER A 67 10.35 7.75 -6.26
N SER A 68 10.70 9.03 -6.10
CA SER A 68 11.87 9.47 -5.34
C SER A 68 11.83 9.08 -3.86
N LEU A 69 10.66 8.74 -3.34
CA LEU A 69 10.41 8.39 -1.94
C LEU A 69 10.01 6.92 -1.78
N PHE A 70 10.53 6.06 -2.64
CA PHE A 70 10.41 4.61 -2.46
C PHE A 70 11.34 4.12 -1.34
N SER A 71 10.79 3.36 -0.39
CA SER A 71 11.57 2.69 0.65
C SER A 71 11.02 1.31 0.91
N TYR A 72 11.87 0.29 0.94
CA TYR A 72 11.48 -1.09 1.24
C TYR A 72 12.10 -1.57 2.55
N HIS A 73 11.24 -2.04 3.45
CA HIS A 73 11.62 -2.61 4.74
C HIS A 73 11.53 -4.13 4.67
N ASN A 74 12.66 -4.79 4.40
CA ASN A 74 12.68 -6.24 4.18
C ASN A 74 12.13 -7.03 5.39
N GLY A 75 12.51 -6.66 6.61
CA GLY A 75 12.04 -7.33 7.85
C GLY A 75 10.53 -7.20 8.09
N LEU A 76 9.91 -6.13 7.58
CA LEU A 76 8.46 -5.92 7.65
C LEU A 76 7.75 -6.36 6.37
N HIS A 77 8.49 -6.82 5.35
CA HIS A 77 7.96 -7.18 4.04
C HIS A 77 6.98 -6.13 3.47
N ARG A 78 7.38 -4.86 3.60
CA ARG A 78 6.54 -3.68 3.34
C ARG A 78 7.35 -2.63 2.60
N TYR A 79 6.73 -1.96 1.62
CA TYR A 79 7.32 -0.76 1.02
C TYR A 79 6.44 0.48 1.24
N ARG A 80 7.08 1.64 1.21
CA ARG A 80 6.48 2.98 1.22
C ARG A 80 6.70 3.58 -0.17
N VAL A 81 5.71 4.27 -0.72
CA VAL A 81 5.79 4.87 -2.07
C VAL A 81 4.92 6.12 -2.16
N TYR A 82 5.33 7.06 -3.02
CA TYR A 82 4.44 8.09 -3.53
C TYR A 82 3.87 7.68 -4.88
N VAL A 83 2.55 7.58 -4.96
CA VAL A 83 1.87 7.17 -6.20
C VAL A 83 0.46 7.73 -6.22
N ASN A 84 -0.08 7.98 -7.42
CA ASN A 84 -1.45 8.41 -7.59
C ASN A 84 -2.43 7.37 -7.00
N GLU A 85 -3.46 7.85 -6.30
CA GLU A 85 -4.53 7.04 -5.70
C GLU A 85 -5.16 6.07 -6.69
N ASP A 86 -5.27 6.44 -7.97
CA ASP A 86 -5.78 5.57 -9.03
C ASP A 86 -4.95 4.28 -9.17
N VAL A 87 -3.64 4.35 -9.03
CA VAL A 87 -2.77 3.16 -9.11
C VAL A 87 -3.05 2.23 -7.93
N ILE A 88 -3.29 2.79 -6.75
CA ILE A 88 -3.64 2.02 -5.56
C ILE A 88 -4.97 1.30 -5.76
N HIS A 89 -6.01 2.07 -6.11
CA HIS A 89 -7.39 1.57 -6.13
C HIS A 89 -7.74 0.77 -7.38
N LYS A 90 -6.99 0.91 -8.49
CA LYS A 90 -7.27 0.20 -9.76
C LYS A 90 -6.26 -0.90 -10.09
N ARG A 91 -5.09 -0.93 -9.44
CA ARG A 91 -4.04 -1.94 -9.73
C ARG A 91 -3.55 -2.65 -8.49
N ILE A 92 -2.98 -1.92 -7.53
CA ILE A 92 -2.23 -2.52 -6.40
C ILE A 92 -3.15 -3.38 -5.53
N LYS A 93 -4.33 -2.90 -5.16
CA LYS A 93 -5.27 -3.64 -4.30
C LYS A 93 -5.78 -4.95 -4.90
N TYR A 94 -5.64 -5.15 -6.21
CA TYR A 94 -6.09 -6.36 -6.89
C TYR A 94 -4.97 -7.41 -7.05
N ASP A 95 -3.72 -7.09 -6.72
CA ASP A 95 -2.64 -8.08 -6.80
C ASP A 95 -2.76 -9.08 -5.62
N PRO A 96 -2.81 -10.39 -5.89
CA PRO A 96 -2.97 -11.41 -4.85
C PRO A 96 -1.76 -11.54 -3.91
N GLY A 97 -0.63 -10.92 -4.26
CA GLY A 97 0.55 -10.82 -3.42
C GLY A 97 0.53 -9.63 -2.47
N ILE A 98 -0.57 -8.87 -2.37
CA ILE A 98 -0.74 -7.80 -1.40
C ILE A 98 -1.56 -8.28 -0.22
N GLU A 99 -1.02 -8.05 0.99
CA GLU A 99 -1.69 -8.36 2.25
C GLU A 99 -2.61 -7.21 2.67
N TRP A 100 -2.12 -5.96 2.57
CA TRP A 100 -2.90 -4.75 2.82
C TRP A 100 -2.23 -3.51 2.24
N VAL A 101 -3.04 -2.46 2.08
CA VAL A 101 -2.59 -1.11 1.72
C VAL A 101 -3.03 -0.13 2.80
N SER A 102 -2.15 0.79 3.18
CA SER A 102 -2.45 1.88 4.11
C SER A 102 -2.01 3.20 3.50
N GLN A 103 -2.84 4.22 3.56
CA GLN A 103 -2.39 5.59 3.34
C GLN A 103 -1.58 6.05 4.56
N ASP A 104 -0.47 6.74 4.31
CA ASP A 104 0.39 7.21 5.38
C ASP A 104 -0.22 8.41 6.10
N ARG A 105 0.18 8.56 7.36
CA ARG A 105 -0.29 9.60 8.26
C ARG A 105 0.86 10.53 8.60
N GLY A 106 0.60 11.83 8.56
CA GLY A 106 1.46 12.86 9.11
C GLY A 106 0.94 13.29 10.47
N PHE A 107 1.86 13.65 11.36
CA PHE A 107 1.48 14.43 12.53
C PHE A 107 1.06 15.81 12.06
N ASP A 108 -0.19 16.18 12.34
CA ASP A 108 -0.62 17.55 12.18
C ASP A 108 -0.12 18.36 13.38
N LEU A 109 1.14 18.77 13.31
CA LEU A 109 1.76 19.62 14.33
C LEU A 109 1.02 20.95 14.50
N THR A 110 0.06 21.30 13.63
CA THR A 110 -0.73 22.52 13.80
C THR A 110 -1.84 22.39 14.84
N LYS A 111 -2.28 21.17 15.16
CA LYS A 111 -3.35 20.92 16.15
C LYS A 111 -2.86 20.88 17.60
N ASP A 112 -1.61 20.51 17.82
CA ASP A 112 -1.07 20.35 19.18
C ASP A 112 -0.75 21.69 19.86
N TRP A 113 -0.35 22.73 19.10
CA TRP A 113 0.02 24.03 19.70
C TRP A 113 -1.16 24.97 19.99
N GLU A 114 -2.33 24.75 19.38
CA GLU A 114 -3.51 25.58 19.60
C GLU A 114 -4.25 25.21 20.90
N ASN A 115 -4.18 23.94 21.33
CA ASN A 115 -4.86 23.48 22.55
C ASN A 115 -4.08 23.73 23.85
N GLU A 116 -2.75 23.94 23.81
CA GLU A 116 -1.94 24.18 25.02
C GLU A 116 -1.83 25.66 25.43
N ARG A 117 -2.36 26.62 24.66
CA ARG A 117 -2.27 28.06 25.01
C ARG A 117 -3.39 28.58 25.91
N VAL A 118 -4.35 27.76 26.33
CA VAL A 118 -5.33 28.14 27.36
C VAL A 118 -4.88 27.60 28.72
N LEU A 119 -3.66 27.93 29.13
CA LEU A 119 -3.35 27.95 30.56
C LEU A 119 -3.83 29.30 31.12
N PRO A 120 -4.70 29.32 32.15
CA PRO A 120 -5.15 30.57 32.74
C PRO A 120 -3.95 31.31 33.33
N GLY A 121 -3.49 32.38 32.66
CA GLY A 121 -2.45 33.29 33.16
C GLY A 121 -1.22 33.52 32.28
N ALA A 122 -1.10 32.92 31.08
CA ALA A 122 0.05 33.18 30.22
C ALA A 122 -0.06 34.54 29.46
N PRO A 123 0.99 35.39 29.45
CA PRO A 123 0.97 36.66 28.73
C PRO A 123 0.95 36.46 27.20
N ASN A 124 0.15 37.28 26.51
CA ASN A 124 -0.01 37.30 25.05
C ASN A 124 1.33 37.51 24.33
N LEU A 125 1.90 36.45 23.75
CA LEU A 125 2.97 36.57 22.77
C LEU A 125 2.39 36.66 21.35
N PRO A 126 2.92 37.52 20.47
CA PRO A 126 2.41 37.68 19.11
C PRO A 126 2.54 36.37 18.31
N PRO A 127 1.64 36.12 17.34
CA PRO A 127 1.69 34.91 16.53
C PRO A 127 3.00 34.88 15.73
N SER A 128 3.81 33.83 15.95
CA SER A 128 4.95 33.56 15.09
C SER A 128 4.47 32.96 13.76
N SER A 129 5.06 33.45 12.68
CA SER A 129 4.89 33.17 11.25
C SER A 129 4.56 31.72 10.85
N PRO A 130 4.00 31.47 9.65
CA PRO A 130 3.35 30.20 9.30
C PRO A 130 4.35 29.03 9.32
N LYS A 131 4.02 27.97 10.06
CA LYS A 131 4.90 26.82 10.28
C LYS A 131 4.64 25.68 9.30
N THR A 132 5.72 25.28 8.66
CA THR A 132 5.92 24.19 7.70
C THR A 132 5.46 22.82 8.22
N ILE A 133 4.74 22.06 7.37
CA ILE A 133 4.49 20.62 7.56
C ILE A 133 5.82 19.87 7.41
N GLN A 134 6.29 19.21 8.46
CA GLN A 134 7.45 18.33 8.38
C GLN A 134 7.00 16.89 8.15
N VAL A 135 7.47 16.28 7.06
CA VAL A 135 7.28 14.86 6.74
C VAL A 135 8.40 14.08 7.44
N LEU A 136 8.03 13.14 8.32
CA LEU A 136 8.93 12.19 9.00
C LEU A 136 9.17 10.92 8.15
#